data_AF-A0A662PTR2-F1
#
_entry.id   AF-A0A662PTR2-F1
#
_cell.length_a   1.000
_cell.length_b   1.000
_cell.length_c   1.000
_cell.angle_alpha   90.00
_cell.angle_beta   90.00
_cell.angle_gamma   90.00
#
_symmetry.space_group_name_H-M   'P 1'
#
loop_
_entity.id
_entity.type
_entity.pdbx_description
1 polymer ?
#
loop_
_entity_poly.entity_id
_entity_poly.type
_entity_poly.pdbx_seq_one_letter_code
_entity_poly.pdbx_strand_id
1 'polypeptide(L)'
;MSVRVTIPDIVEILKRGFPLTPDITGVVITNKWKQCKSPTCNNEMHHLKRKFQINRNLKPFECVETTLNTTVCWEFYNNKNQLCAVACPSNRIIYTPNLENFKIITDYYLGHPRLEITLGADIELELSHYSPYLTVRAIRTKYNSLSRTIGADGTGGPLEIRVPPAKTPYQLRKNMQQILQELQSYRLAIRCVSSSEPLGGHIHICIENNFGEKLLPRCLRDPLAYLLDYFVGSHFIKQNEYKIRRLYGYGRLYEESEDAIRNTHAHSGIEYRTPSAFIIHDPLFFEITFEIVRKIIDYIFGNPNTELSLDIERGATLNEYVTMLKMRRERAEYFLKAFKKPVPTTDVRVLWDIISPRRRQNLTRRIELAEKFSIIGKVRPRDFIRFLRAVEEFEFLAAMPEHSIELEQNFYWNISDKFQFSANFMFQTDNNLIYAHQQPERGKPRIRLPYSLDNRKLQAIKKDLRNFLAQAFIRMCLEVMNKNVNT
;
A
#
# COMPACT_ATOMS: atom_id res chain seq x y z
N MET A 1 -3.50 18.15 -19.34
CA MET A 1 -4.78 18.90 -19.45
C MET A 1 -5.12 19.41 -18.05
N SER A 2 -5.53 20.67 -17.88
CA SER A 2 -5.80 21.20 -16.53
C SER A 2 -7.25 20.95 -16.13
N VAL A 3 -7.45 20.34 -14.95
CA VAL A 3 -8.75 20.08 -14.33
C VAL A 3 -9.07 21.21 -13.36
N ARG A 4 -10.30 21.73 -13.41
CA ARG A 4 -10.80 22.66 -12.39
C ARG A 4 -11.41 21.88 -11.23
N VAL A 5 -10.92 22.16 -10.02
CA VAL A 5 -11.38 21.53 -8.79
C VAL A 5 -11.91 22.61 -7.85
N THR A 6 -13.17 22.51 -7.48
CA THR A 6 -13.78 23.42 -6.50
C THR A 6 -13.89 22.69 -5.17
N ILE A 7 -13.23 23.22 -4.14
CA ILE A 7 -13.42 22.74 -2.77
C ILE A 7 -14.77 23.29 -2.28
N PRO A 8 -15.71 22.43 -1.84
CA PRO A 8 -17.02 22.87 -1.36
C PRO A 8 -16.92 23.78 -0.13
N ASP A 9 -17.99 24.53 0.15
CA ASP A 9 -18.09 25.30 1.38
C ASP A 9 -17.98 24.38 2.61
N ILE A 10 -17.29 24.82 3.66
CA ILE A 10 -17.20 24.07 4.93
C ILE A 10 -18.59 23.77 5.51
N VAL A 11 -19.52 24.70 5.34
CA VAL A 11 -20.92 24.55 5.70
C VAL A 11 -21.53 23.39 4.90
N GLU A 12 -21.28 23.27 3.60
CA GLU A 12 -21.77 22.14 2.79
C GLU A 12 -21.15 20.80 3.19
N ILE A 13 -19.84 20.79 3.44
CA ILE A 13 -19.08 19.63 3.91
C ILE A 13 -19.68 19.12 5.22
N LEU A 14 -19.94 20.05 6.15
CA LEU A 14 -20.47 19.73 7.47
C LEU A 14 -21.97 19.41 7.41
N LYS A 15 -22.80 20.09 6.59
CA LYS A 15 -24.27 19.85 6.43
C LYS A 15 -24.65 18.39 6.24
N ARG A 16 -23.79 17.60 5.62
CA ARG A 16 -24.07 16.21 5.22
C ARG A 16 -23.47 15.15 6.15
N GLY A 17 -22.44 15.50 6.94
CA GLY A 17 -21.92 14.67 8.04
C GLY A 17 -22.44 15.08 9.42
N PHE A 18 -23.09 16.23 9.50
CA PHE A 18 -23.66 16.89 10.66
C PHE A 18 -24.87 17.70 10.17
N PRO A 19 -26.11 17.39 10.54
CA PRO A 19 -27.27 18.09 10.00
C PRO A 19 -27.44 19.53 10.56
N LEU A 20 -26.44 20.07 11.26
CA LEU A 20 -26.50 21.39 11.87
C LEU A 20 -25.53 22.37 11.20
N THR A 21 -26.02 23.02 10.14
CA THR A 21 -25.69 24.42 9.80
C THR A 21 -26.87 25.02 9.01
N PRO A 22 -26.89 26.33 8.77
CA PRO A 22 -27.35 27.40 9.66
C PRO A 22 -28.84 27.30 10.07
N ASP A 23 -29.59 26.38 9.47
CA ASP A 23 -31.00 26.19 9.79
C ASP A 23 -31.10 25.11 10.88
N ILE A 24 -30.72 25.48 12.10
CA ILE A 24 -31.37 24.85 13.25
C ILE A 24 -32.86 25.11 13.04
N THR A 25 -33.62 24.06 12.72
CA THR A 25 -35.07 24.19 12.53
C THR A 25 -35.77 24.60 13.84
N GLY A 26 -35.11 24.43 15.00
CA GLY A 26 -35.53 25.04 16.26
C GLY A 26 -34.50 24.95 17.39
N VAL A 27 -34.30 26.05 18.11
CA VAL A 27 -33.67 26.06 19.44
C VAL A 27 -34.77 26.03 20.47
N VAL A 28 -34.71 25.08 21.39
CA VAL A 28 -35.66 25.04 22.50
C VAL A 28 -34.93 25.47 23.76
N ILE A 29 -35.15 26.74 24.13
CA ILE A 29 -34.66 27.29 25.38
C ILE A 29 -35.65 26.87 26.48
N THR A 30 -35.22 25.99 27.37
CA THR A 30 -36.05 25.49 28.47
C THR A 30 -35.20 25.23 29.69
N ASN A 31 -35.62 25.74 30.84
CA ASN A 31 -34.97 25.43 32.12
C ASN A 31 -35.24 24.00 32.59
N LYS A 32 -36.21 23.28 31.99
CA LYS A 32 -36.54 21.89 32.31
C LYS A 32 -36.33 21.00 31.10
N TRP A 33 -35.67 19.87 31.30
CA TRP A 33 -35.55 18.84 30.26
C TRP A 33 -36.48 17.67 30.59
N LYS A 34 -37.56 17.59 29.81
CA LYS A 34 -38.41 16.39 29.71
C LYS A 34 -38.24 15.83 28.30
N GLN A 35 -38.17 14.51 28.21
CA GLN A 35 -37.94 13.74 26.98
C GLN A 35 -38.64 14.35 25.74
N CYS A 36 -37.92 14.45 24.62
CA CYS A 36 -38.45 14.95 23.36
C CYS A 36 -39.63 14.07 22.89
N LYS A 37 -40.85 14.63 22.83
CA LYS A 37 -42.05 13.97 22.29
C LYS A 37 -42.26 14.23 20.78
N SER A 38 -41.24 14.68 20.05
CA SER A 38 -41.39 15.01 18.63
C SER A 38 -41.83 13.77 17.83
N PRO A 39 -42.88 13.86 16.99
CA PRO A 39 -43.42 12.74 16.22
C PRO A 39 -42.46 12.15 15.16
N THR A 40 -41.28 12.73 14.95
CA THR A 40 -40.24 12.24 14.02
C THR A 40 -39.25 11.23 14.65
N CYS A 41 -39.40 10.88 15.93
CA CYS A 41 -38.49 9.97 16.62
C CYS A 41 -38.93 8.50 16.47
N ASN A 42 -38.71 7.88 15.30
CA ASN A 42 -38.97 6.45 15.10
C ASN A 42 -37.73 5.57 15.30
N ASN A 43 -38.01 4.39 15.87
CA ASN A 43 -37.08 3.36 16.31
C ASN A 43 -36.35 2.69 15.14
N GLU A 44 -35.01 2.64 15.20
CA GLU A 44 -34.16 1.52 14.75
C GLU A 44 -32.65 1.86 14.84
N MET A 45 -32.13 2.33 15.98
CA MET A 45 -30.68 2.26 16.27
C MET A 45 -30.47 2.33 17.78
N HIS A 46 -30.53 1.17 18.43
CA HIS A 46 -30.09 1.04 19.82
C HIS A 46 -28.56 1.09 19.87
N HIS A 47 -28.04 1.61 20.99
CA HIS A 47 -26.63 1.90 21.32
C HIS A 47 -26.17 3.32 20.91
N LEU A 48 -25.68 4.07 21.91
CA LEU A 48 -24.96 5.37 21.85
C LEU A 48 -25.78 6.62 22.26
N LYS A 49 -26.14 6.72 23.54
CA LYS A 49 -26.13 8.04 24.20
C LYS A 49 -24.68 8.51 24.26
N ARG A 50 -24.34 9.60 23.57
CA ARG A 50 -23.00 10.20 23.65
C ARG A 50 -23.01 11.33 24.67
N LYS A 51 -22.16 11.22 25.68
CA LYS A 51 -22.01 12.22 26.75
C LYS A 51 -20.75 13.02 26.54
N PHE A 52 -20.86 14.34 26.59
CA PHE A 52 -19.76 15.28 26.42
C PHE A 52 -19.57 16.07 27.69
N GLN A 53 -18.40 15.94 28.34
CA GLN A 53 -18.05 16.79 29.47
C GLN A 53 -17.38 18.07 28.96
N ILE A 54 -18.03 19.20 29.21
CA ILE A 54 -17.57 20.53 28.86
C ILE A 54 -16.87 21.12 30.08
N ASN A 55 -15.57 21.40 29.94
CA ASN A 55 -14.78 22.12 30.95
C ASN A 55 -15.08 23.63 30.95
N ARG A 56 -16.36 23.99 31.03
CA ARG A 56 -16.86 25.36 31.21
C ARG A 56 -18.04 25.33 32.17
N ASN A 57 -18.28 26.47 32.83
CA ASN A 57 -19.47 26.65 33.66
C ASN A 57 -20.69 26.86 32.75
N LEU A 58 -21.29 25.76 32.29
CA LEU A 58 -22.59 25.79 31.65
C LEU A 58 -23.70 25.71 32.70
N LYS A 59 -24.77 26.47 32.49
CA LYS A 59 -25.95 26.41 33.37
C LYS A 59 -26.64 25.05 33.16
N PRO A 60 -26.87 24.24 34.20
CA PRO A 60 -27.59 22.98 34.04
C PRO A 60 -29.10 23.23 33.88
N PHE A 61 -29.82 22.20 33.41
CA PHE A 61 -31.28 22.18 33.54
C PHE A 61 -31.68 22.12 35.02
N GLU A 62 -32.73 22.84 35.40
CA GLU A 62 -33.30 22.88 36.76
C GLU A 62 -34.01 21.58 37.15
N CYS A 63 -34.56 20.86 36.16
CA CYS A 63 -35.18 19.56 36.35
C CYS A 63 -34.89 18.65 35.16
N VAL A 64 -34.43 17.44 35.45
CA VAL A 64 -34.09 16.40 34.46
C VAL A 64 -34.83 15.12 34.84
N GLU A 65 -35.83 14.74 34.05
CA GLU A 65 -36.46 13.42 34.17
C GLU A 65 -35.65 12.40 33.36
N THR A 66 -35.10 11.40 34.04
CA THR A 66 -34.31 10.34 33.41
C THR A 66 -35.23 9.21 32.94
N THR A 67 -35.71 9.30 31.71
CA THR A 67 -36.31 8.16 31.01
C THR A 67 -35.54 7.84 29.73
N LEU A 68 -35.32 6.55 29.49
CA LEU A 68 -34.61 6.03 28.32
C LEU A 68 -35.58 6.00 27.14
N ASN A 69 -35.37 6.86 26.13
CA ASN A 69 -35.89 6.63 24.76
C ASN A 69 -34.74 6.53 23.76
N THR A 70 -35.14 6.08 22.58
CA THR A 70 -34.42 5.34 21.54
C THR A 70 -33.81 6.20 20.44
N THR A 71 -33.62 7.51 20.67
CA THR A 71 -33.00 8.43 19.69
C THR A 71 -31.56 8.77 20.08
N VAL A 72 -30.65 8.75 19.11
CA VAL A 72 -29.25 9.18 19.30
C VAL A 72 -29.23 10.70 19.48
N CYS A 73 -29.23 11.14 20.74
CA CYS A 73 -28.97 12.54 21.10
C CYS A 73 -27.65 12.64 21.87
N TRP A 74 -27.05 13.81 21.78
CA TRP A 74 -25.80 14.18 22.44
C TRP A 74 -26.11 14.97 23.68
N GLU A 75 -25.67 14.44 24.81
CA GLU A 75 -25.86 15.05 26.12
C GLU A 75 -24.58 15.82 26.48
N PHE A 76 -24.70 17.13 26.70
CA PHE A 76 -23.58 17.98 27.11
C PHE A 76 -23.68 18.26 28.60
N TYR A 77 -22.62 17.93 29.32
CA TYR A 77 -22.50 18.07 30.78
C TYR A 77 -21.47 19.14 31.12
N ASN A 78 -21.68 19.92 32.18
CA ASN A 78 -20.66 20.84 32.68
C ASN A 78 -19.54 20.11 33.45
N ASN A 79 -18.56 20.86 33.93
CA ASN A 79 -17.47 20.39 34.80
C ASN A 79 -17.94 19.67 36.08
N LYS A 80 -19.15 19.96 36.57
CA LYS A 80 -19.79 19.30 37.72
C LYS A 80 -20.64 18.08 37.32
N ASN A 81 -20.52 17.61 36.08
CA ASN A 81 -21.26 16.47 35.53
C ASN A 81 -22.79 16.65 35.55
N GLN A 82 -23.26 17.89 35.39
CA GLN A 82 -24.69 18.21 35.32
C GLN A 82 -25.11 18.45 33.88
N LEU A 83 -26.27 17.94 33.46
CA LEU A 83 -26.76 18.07 32.08
C LEU A 83 -27.09 19.53 31.77
N CYS A 84 -26.47 20.06 30.73
CA CYS A 84 -26.53 21.47 30.33
C CYS A 84 -27.11 21.67 28.93
N ALA A 85 -27.12 20.63 28.09
CA ALA A 85 -27.85 20.65 26.83
C ALA A 85 -28.03 19.25 26.26
N VAL A 86 -28.96 19.14 25.33
CA VAL A 86 -29.14 17.96 24.48
C VAL A 86 -29.24 18.41 23.03
N ALA A 87 -28.32 17.96 22.18
CA ALA A 87 -28.46 18.10 20.74
C ALA A 87 -29.02 16.81 20.16
N CYS A 88 -30.08 16.90 19.37
CA CYS A 88 -30.64 15.74 18.66
C CYS A 88 -30.40 15.93 17.15
N PRO A 89 -29.31 15.38 16.60
CA PRO A 89 -28.88 15.63 15.23
C PRO A 89 -29.97 15.26 14.22
N SER A 90 -30.62 14.10 14.38
CA SER A 90 -31.69 13.63 13.48
C SER A 90 -32.83 14.63 13.32
N ASN A 91 -33.11 15.43 14.36
CA ASN A 91 -34.18 16.42 14.36
C ASN A 91 -33.69 17.85 14.14
N ARG A 92 -32.37 18.07 14.07
CA ARG A 92 -31.74 19.40 13.99
C ARG A 92 -32.17 20.36 15.11
N ILE A 93 -32.43 19.82 16.31
CA ILE A 93 -32.86 20.60 17.48
C ILE A 93 -31.79 20.55 18.57
N ILE A 94 -31.57 21.70 19.21
CA ILE A 94 -30.76 21.82 20.43
C ILE A 94 -31.65 22.29 21.58
N TYR A 95 -31.63 21.53 22.66
CA TYR A 95 -32.28 21.84 23.93
C TYR A 95 -31.25 22.35 24.91
N THR A 96 -31.52 23.48 25.54
CA THR A 96 -30.57 24.16 26.42
C THR A 96 -31.31 25.11 27.37
N PRO A 97 -30.83 25.33 28.60
CA PRO A 97 -31.50 26.21 29.56
C PRO A 97 -31.33 27.70 29.28
N ASN A 98 -30.38 28.09 28.43
CA ASN A 98 -30.19 29.47 28.02
C ASN A 98 -29.44 29.59 26.68
N LEU A 99 -29.40 30.83 26.17
CA LEU A 99 -28.73 31.18 24.91
C LEU A 99 -27.20 31.12 25.01
N GLU A 100 -26.63 31.33 26.20
CA GLU A 100 -25.18 31.25 26.41
C GLU A 100 -24.65 29.82 26.21
N ASN A 101 -25.31 28.85 26.83
CA ASN A 101 -25.05 27.43 26.60
C ASN A 101 -25.19 27.06 25.13
N PHE A 102 -26.28 27.52 24.48
CA PHE A 102 -26.49 27.33 23.06
C PHE A 102 -25.27 27.78 22.27
N LYS A 103 -24.87 29.05 22.44
CA LYS A 103 -23.72 29.65 21.75
C LYS A 103 -22.43 28.90 22.02
N ILE A 104 -22.15 28.50 23.26
CA ILE A 104 -20.95 27.74 23.59
C ILE A 104 -20.95 26.38 22.88
N ILE A 105 -22.08 25.68 22.90
CA ILE A 105 -22.20 24.35 22.28
C ILE A 105 -22.12 24.47 20.76
N THR A 106 -22.85 25.40 20.16
CA THR A 106 -22.79 25.62 18.71
C THR A 106 -21.41 26.09 18.28
N ASP A 107 -20.83 27.09 18.92
CA ASP A 107 -19.60 27.69 18.42
C ASP A 107 -18.39 26.78 18.65
N TYR A 108 -18.32 26.09 19.79
CA TYR A 108 -17.11 25.34 20.16
C TYR A 108 -17.20 23.83 19.93
N TYR A 109 -18.41 23.28 19.89
CA TYR A 109 -18.59 21.82 19.82
C TYR A 109 -19.28 21.38 18.54
N LEU A 110 -20.23 22.15 18.00
CA LEU A 110 -20.98 21.75 16.80
C LEU A 110 -20.51 22.47 15.52
N GLY A 111 -20.04 23.70 15.62
CA GLY A 111 -19.67 24.57 14.50
C GLY A 111 -18.21 24.48 14.09
N HIS A 112 -17.36 23.93 14.98
CA HIS A 112 -15.96 23.63 14.69
C HIS A 112 -15.63 22.19 15.08
N PRO A 113 -16.27 21.19 14.45
CA PRO A 113 -15.98 19.79 14.75
C PRO A 113 -14.49 19.52 14.49
N ARG A 114 -13.81 18.96 15.49
CA ARG A 114 -12.42 18.55 15.31
C ARG A 114 -12.43 17.34 14.39
N LEU A 115 -11.63 17.39 13.33
CA LEU A 115 -11.49 16.28 12.39
C LEU A 115 -10.62 15.19 13.01
N GLU A 116 -11.16 13.99 13.08
CA GLU A 116 -10.41 12.77 13.33
C GLU A 116 -10.13 12.08 12.01
N ILE A 117 -8.87 12.15 11.57
CA ILE A 117 -8.41 11.48 10.36
C ILE A 117 -7.67 10.21 10.77
N THR A 118 -8.12 9.10 10.19
CA THR A 118 -7.48 7.79 10.35
C THR A 118 -7.10 7.26 8.97
N LEU A 119 -5.84 6.85 8.82
CA LEU A 119 -5.29 6.32 7.57
C LEU A 119 -4.93 4.84 7.74
N GLY A 120 -5.24 4.02 6.75
CA GLY A 120 -4.85 2.61 6.65
C GLY A 120 -4.25 2.31 5.27
N ALA A 121 -3.76 1.09 5.08
CA ALA A 121 -3.17 0.70 3.80
C ALA A 121 -3.32 -0.80 3.53
N ASP A 122 -3.67 -1.15 2.30
CA ASP A 122 -3.66 -2.52 1.80
C ASP A 122 -2.57 -2.64 0.72
N ILE A 123 -1.50 -3.36 1.04
CA ILE A 123 -0.29 -3.46 0.22
C ILE A 123 -0.14 -4.87 -0.32
N GLU A 124 -0.10 -5.01 -1.64
CA GLU A 124 0.08 -6.29 -2.33
C GLU A 124 1.57 -6.50 -2.67
N LEU A 125 2.10 -7.70 -2.44
CA LEU A 125 3.50 -8.02 -2.59
C LEU A 125 3.68 -9.32 -3.37
N GLU A 126 4.65 -9.34 -4.26
CA GLU A 126 5.02 -10.56 -4.98
C GLU A 126 5.78 -11.49 -4.02
N LEU A 127 5.37 -12.76 -3.99
CA LEU A 127 6.15 -13.83 -3.38
C LEU A 127 6.90 -14.60 -4.45
N SER A 128 8.16 -14.93 -4.22
CA SER A 128 8.90 -15.75 -5.18
C SER A 128 10.04 -16.58 -4.57
N HIS A 129 10.52 -17.54 -5.36
CA HIS A 129 11.70 -18.33 -5.04
C HIS A 129 12.99 -17.66 -5.53
N TYR A 130 13.29 -16.47 -4.99
CA TYR A 130 14.44 -15.63 -5.33
C TYR A 130 14.45 -15.03 -6.75
N SER A 131 13.76 -15.65 -7.71
CA SER A 131 13.62 -15.13 -9.08
C SER A 131 12.19 -14.63 -9.35
N PRO A 132 12.00 -13.47 -10.00
CA PRO A 132 10.66 -12.98 -10.40
C PRO A 132 9.96 -13.92 -11.41
N TYR A 133 10.68 -14.84 -12.05
CA TYR A 133 10.08 -15.85 -12.92
C TYR A 133 9.48 -17.06 -12.17
N LEU A 134 9.72 -17.17 -10.86
CA LEU A 134 9.21 -18.23 -10.00
C LEU A 134 8.31 -17.65 -8.90
N THR A 135 7.26 -16.95 -9.32
CA THR A 135 6.25 -16.39 -8.43
C THR A 135 5.45 -17.49 -7.72
N VAL A 136 4.99 -17.18 -6.50
CA VAL A 136 4.24 -18.07 -5.64
C VAL A 136 2.95 -17.37 -5.25
N ARG A 137 1.82 -17.97 -5.62
CA ARG A 137 0.52 -17.47 -5.18
C ARG A 137 0.36 -17.56 -3.67
N ALA A 138 0.01 -16.47 -3.01
CA ALA A 138 -0.16 -16.39 -1.56
C ALA A 138 -1.22 -17.37 -1.04
N ILE A 139 -2.28 -17.65 -1.82
CA ILE A 139 -3.31 -18.64 -1.48
C ILE A 139 -2.76 -20.08 -1.33
N ARG A 140 -1.59 -20.36 -1.90
CA ARG A 140 -0.88 -21.66 -1.77
C ARG A 140 0.12 -21.68 -0.62
N THR A 141 0.07 -20.69 0.26
CA THR A 141 0.96 -20.56 1.41
C THR A 141 0.15 -20.57 2.71
N LYS A 142 0.82 -20.44 3.86
CA LYS A 142 0.14 -20.27 5.15
C LYS A 142 -0.60 -18.92 5.29
N TYR A 143 -0.40 -17.99 4.36
CA TYR A 143 -1.04 -16.68 4.31
C TYR A 143 -2.19 -16.67 3.29
N ASN A 144 -3.07 -17.66 3.35
CA ASN A 144 -4.19 -17.87 2.41
C ASN A 144 -5.51 -17.20 2.85
N SER A 145 -5.45 -16.14 3.65
CA SER A 145 -6.63 -15.45 4.19
C SER A 145 -6.92 -14.16 3.42
N LEU A 146 -8.20 -13.86 3.17
CA LEU A 146 -8.64 -12.61 2.54
C LEU A 146 -8.98 -11.50 3.55
N SER A 147 -8.75 -11.72 4.84
CA SER A 147 -9.18 -10.78 5.90
C SER A 147 -8.16 -10.55 7.01
N ARG A 148 -7.08 -11.34 7.05
CA ARG A 148 -6.05 -11.19 8.07
C ARG A 148 -5.08 -10.07 7.69
N THR A 149 -4.40 -9.53 8.70
CA THR A 149 -3.31 -8.55 8.56
C THR A 149 -2.26 -8.98 7.54
N ILE A 150 -1.94 -10.28 7.50
CA ILE A 150 -1.11 -10.90 6.46
C ILE A 150 -1.94 -11.99 5.80
N GLY A 151 -2.17 -11.84 4.51
CA GLY A 151 -3.09 -12.68 3.76
C GLY A 151 -2.75 -12.77 2.29
N ALA A 152 -3.74 -13.20 1.51
CA ALA A 152 -3.72 -13.15 0.07
C ALA A 152 -4.66 -12.04 -0.40
N ASP A 153 -4.37 -11.49 -1.57
CA ASP A 153 -5.27 -10.55 -2.24
C ASP A 153 -6.58 -11.24 -2.69
N GLY A 154 -7.52 -10.44 -3.21
CA GLY A 154 -8.79 -10.94 -3.73
C GLY A 154 -8.66 -12.00 -4.84
N THR A 155 -7.57 -11.99 -5.62
CA THR A 155 -7.31 -12.99 -6.66
C THR A 155 -6.56 -14.23 -6.13
N GLY A 156 -6.06 -14.17 -4.90
CA GLY A 156 -5.21 -15.17 -4.27
C GLY A 156 -3.77 -15.22 -4.82
N GLY A 157 -3.37 -14.27 -5.67
CA GLY A 157 -2.05 -14.17 -6.29
C GLY A 157 -1.03 -13.51 -5.34
N PRO A 158 -0.97 -12.17 -5.28
CA PRO A 158 -0.13 -11.44 -4.35
C PRO A 158 -0.36 -11.75 -2.87
N LEU A 159 0.69 -11.60 -2.06
CA LEU A 159 0.60 -11.49 -0.60
C LEU A 159 0.05 -10.11 -0.25
N GLU A 160 -1.04 -10.03 0.49
CA GLU A 160 -1.61 -8.75 0.89
C GLU A 160 -1.36 -8.47 2.37
N ILE A 161 -0.74 -7.32 2.65
CA ILE A 161 -0.53 -6.77 3.99
C ILE A 161 -1.57 -5.67 4.22
N ARG A 162 -2.45 -5.89 5.20
CA ARG A 162 -3.48 -4.93 5.64
C ARG A 162 -2.99 -4.21 6.89
N VAL A 163 -2.41 -3.03 6.70
CA VAL A 163 -1.80 -2.24 7.77
C VAL A 163 -2.88 -1.70 8.70
N PRO A 164 -2.81 -2.00 10.01
CA PRO A 164 -3.75 -1.45 10.97
C PRO A 164 -3.84 0.07 10.88
N PRO A 165 -5.05 0.64 10.86
CA PRO A 165 -5.25 2.06 10.70
C PRO A 165 -4.61 2.86 11.84
N ALA A 166 -4.13 4.06 11.53
CA ALA A 166 -3.50 4.94 12.50
C ALA A 166 -3.84 6.41 12.26
N LYS A 167 -3.84 7.19 13.35
CA LYS A 167 -4.06 8.65 13.29
C LYS A 167 -2.82 9.43 12.88
N THR A 168 -1.64 8.82 12.82
CA THR A 168 -0.40 9.51 12.42
C THR A 168 0.41 8.67 11.43
N PRO A 169 1.08 9.29 10.44
CA PRO A 169 1.94 8.58 9.49
C PRO A 169 3.06 7.79 10.17
N TYR A 170 3.66 8.35 11.23
CA TYR A 170 4.68 7.68 12.02
C TYR A 170 4.18 6.38 12.66
N GLN A 171 2.97 6.40 13.24
CA GLN A 171 2.38 5.19 13.81
C GLN A 171 2.04 4.18 12.72
N LEU A 172 1.58 4.63 11.54
CA LEU A 172 1.33 3.73 10.41
C LEU A 172 2.62 3.03 9.94
N ARG A 173 3.73 3.77 9.87
CA ARG A 173 5.06 3.20 9.59
C ARG A 173 5.47 2.16 10.63
N LYS A 174 5.22 2.42 11.93
CA LYS A 174 5.46 1.44 12.99
C LYS A 174 4.62 0.18 12.84
N ASN A 175 3.32 0.34 12.52
CA ASN A 175 2.42 -0.78 12.28
C ASN A 175 2.94 -1.64 11.11
N MET A 176 3.35 -1.03 10.00
CA MET A 176 3.98 -1.75 8.88
C MET A 176 5.25 -2.48 9.31
N GLN A 177 6.12 -1.81 10.07
CA GLN A 177 7.38 -2.40 10.56
C GLN A 177 7.13 -3.66 11.40
N GLN A 178 6.12 -3.64 12.28
CA GLN A 178 5.73 -4.79 13.09
C GLN A 178 5.25 -5.97 12.23
N ILE A 179 4.45 -5.71 11.20
CA ILE A 179 3.99 -6.76 10.27
C ILE A 179 5.18 -7.37 9.53
N LEU A 180 6.11 -6.56 9.04
CA LEU A 180 7.31 -7.06 8.37
C LEU A 180 8.20 -7.88 9.34
N GLN A 181 8.22 -7.56 10.64
CA GLN A 181 8.91 -8.37 11.65
C GLN A 181 8.28 -9.76 11.81
N GLU A 182 6.96 -9.91 11.69
CA GLU A 182 6.32 -11.24 11.64
C GLU A 182 6.77 -12.05 10.41
N LEU A 183 7.05 -11.36 9.31
CA LEU A 183 7.58 -11.93 8.07
C LEU A 183 9.09 -12.15 8.08
N GLN A 184 9.82 -11.75 9.14
CA GLN A 184 11.28 -11.84 9.18
C GLN A 184 11.78 -13.26 8.91
N SER A 185 11.03 -14.27 9.37
CA SER A 185 11.43 -15.68 9.27
C SER A 185 11.00 -16.34 7.97
N TYR A 186 10.16 -15.68 7.17
CA TYR A 186 9.57 -16.26 5.96
C TYR A 186 10.62 -16.57 4.90
N ARG A 187 10.50 -17.71 4.23
CA ARG A 187 11.59 -18.24 3.37
C ARG A 187 11.59 -17.69 1.95
N LEU A 188 10.43 -17.28 1.45
CA LEU A 188 10.29 -16.70 0.11
C LEU A 188 10.83 -15.28 0.10
N ALA A 189 11.29 -14.84 -1.06
CA ALA A 189 11.51 -13.43 -1.32
C ALA A 189 10.15 -12.72 -1.38
N ILE A 190 10.08 -11.51 -0.86
CA ILE A 190 8.89 -10.67 -0.81
C ILE A 190 9.24 -9.34 -1.46
N ARG A 191 8.59 -8.97 -2.57
CA ARG A 191 8.90 -7.75 -3.33
C ARG A 191 7.70 -6.82 -3.43
N CYS A 192 7.96 -5.53 -3.44
CA CYS A 192 6.96 -4.49 -3.65
C CYS A 192 6.77 -4.09 -5.12
N VAL A 193 7.39 -4.85 -6.03
CA VAL A 193 7.45 -4.59 -7.48
C VAL A 193 7.42 -5.94 -8.17
N SER A 194 6.68 -6.04 -9.27
CA SER A 194 6.59 -7.25 -10.08
C SER A 194 6.56 -6.90 -11.56
N SER A 195 7.15 -7.78 -12.38
CA SER A 195 7.02 -7.74 -13.85
C SER A 195 5.79 -8.48 -14.36
N SER A 196 5.10 -9.25 -13.50
CA SER A 196 3.99 -10.14 -13.88
C SER A 196 2.69 -9.89 -13.13
N GLU A 197 2.74 -9.30 -11.93
CA GLU A 197 1.56 -9.07 -11.08
C GLU A 197 1.29 -7.56 -10.89
N PRO A 198 0.02 -7.11 -10.95
CA PRO A 198 -0.35 -5.70 -10.84
C PRO A 198 -0.43 -5.22 -9.38
N LEU A 199 0.69 -5.22 -8.65
CA LEU A 199 0.73 -5.02 -7.19
C LEU A 199 0.14 -3.67 -6.69
N GLY A 200 -0.96 -3.78 -5.93
CA GLY A 200 -1.70 -2.82 -5.10
C GLY A 200 -0.91 -2.10 -3.99
N GLY A 201 -1.19 -0.81 -3.78
CA GLY A 201 -0.73 -0.04 -2.62
C GLY A 201 -1.85 0.88 -2.14
N HIS A 202 -3.02 0.31 -1.87
CA HIS A 202 -4.23 1.07 -1.64
C HIS A 202 -4.17 1.81 -0.31
N ILE A 203 -4.65 3.05 -0.30
CA ILE A 203 -4.66 3.94 0.86
C ILE A 203 -6.10 4.07 1.33
N HIS A 204 -6.34 3.69 2.59
CA HIS A 204 -7.66 3.79 3.22
C HIS A 204 -7.73 5.09 3.99
N ILE A 205 -8.75 5.91 3.71
CA ILE A 205 -8.93 7.23 4.31
C ILE A 205 -10.27 7.24 5.01
N CYS A 206 -10.24 7.43 6.33
CA CYS A 206 -11.43 7.65 7.14
C CYS A 206 -11.36 9.05 7.76
N ILE A 207 -12.39 9.85 7.53
CA ILE A 207 -12.52 11.20 8.07
C ILE A 207 -13.80 11.23 8.89
N GLU A 208 -13.62 11.46 10.18
CA GLU A 208 -14.70 11.55 11.15
C GLU A 208 -14.62 12.88 11.89
N ASN A 209 -15.70 13.31 12.52
CA ASN A 209 -15.60 14.35 13.53
C ASN A 209 -15.17 13.73 14.88
N ASN A 210 -14.90 14.58 15.87
CA ASN A 210 -14.64 14.23 17.26
C ASN A 210 -15.80 13.51 17.97
N PHE A 211 -16.92 13.32 17.27
CA PHE A 211 -18.05 12.55 17.73
C PHE A 211 -18.06 11.14 17.13
N GLY A 212 -17.25 10.84 16.11
CA GLY A 212 -17.26 9.57 15.40
C GLY A 212 -18.38 9.48 14.36
N GLU A 213 -18.81 10.61 13.80
CA GLU A 213 -19.65 10.65 12.60
C GLU A 213 -18.81 10.87 11.35
N LYS A 214 -19.29 10.30 10.25
CA LYS A 214 -18.56 10.21 8.99
C LYS A 214 -18.66 11.52 8.23
N LEU A 215 -17.51 12.05 7.80
CA LEU A 215 -17.40 13.34 7.10
C LEU A 215 -16.92 13.19 5.64
N LEU A 216 -17.09 12.02 5.01
CA LEU A 216 -16.82 11.80 3.59
C LEU A 216 -18.13 11.81 2.77
N PRO A 217 -18.78 12.98 2.55
CA PRO A 217 -19.89 13.09 1.62
C PRO A 217 -19.40 12.94 0.17
N ARG A 218 -20.31 12.57 -0.73
CA ARG A 218 -20.03 12.43 -2.18
C ARG A 218 -19.40 13.70 -2.78
N CYS A 219 -19.75 14.89 -2.29
CA CYS A 219 -19.18 16.16 -2.76
C CYS A 219 -17.71 16.38 -2.39
N LEU A 220 -17.19 15.69 -1.37
CA LEU A 220 -15.76 15.70 -1.04
C LEU A 220 -14.96 14.64 -1.77
N ARG A 221 -15.61 13.61 -2.33
CA ARG A 221 -14.95 12.53 -3.05
C ARG A 221 -14.10 13.07 -4.20
N ASP A 222 -14.69 13.88 -5.08
CA ASP A 222 -14.02 14.33 -6.30
C ASP A 222 -12.85 15.29 -6.00
N PRO A 223 -13.01 16.35 -5.18
CA PRO A 223 -11.89 17.22 -4.83
C PRO A 223 -10.75 16.49 -4.14
N LEU A 224 -11.08 15.55 -3.24
CA LEU A 224 -10.09 14.70 -2.59
C LEU A 224 -9.38 13.80 -3.59
N ALA A 225 -10.10 13.16 -4.50
CA ALA A 225 -9.55 12.30 -5.54
C ALA A 225 -8.56 13.04 -6.43
N TYR A 226 -8.93 14.22 -6.94
CA TYR A 226 -8.06 15.03 -7.79
C TYR A 226 -6.82 15.52 -7.06
N LEU A 227 -6.93 15.93 -5.79
CA LEU A 227 -5.78 16.34 -5.01
C LEU A 227 -4.86 15.16 -4.66
N LEU A 228 -5.43 13.98 -4.37
CA LEU A 228 -4.67 12.75 -4.19
C LEU A 228 -3.90 12.36 -5.45
N ASP A 229 -4.53 12.43 -6.62
CA ASP A 229 -3.83 12.19 -7.88
C ASP A 229 -2.76 13.24 -8.16
N TYR A 230 -3.08 14.52 -7.95
CA TYR A 230 -2.14 15.61 -8.20
C TYR A 230 -0.87 15.52 -7.34
N PHE A 231 -1.01 15.24 -6.04
CA PHE A 231 0.12 15.17 -5.11
C PHE A 231 0.67 13.74 -4.90
N VAL A 232 0.00 12.69 -5.36
CA VAL A 232 0.45 11.30 -5.16
C VAL A 232 0.36 10.50 -6.45
N GLY A 233 -0.86 10.25 -6.96
CA GLY A 233 -1.10 9.32 -8.06
C GLY A 233 -0.31 9.61 -9.33
N SER A 234 -0.25 10.86 -9.75
CA SER A 234 0.48 11.36 -10.92
C SER A 234 1.96 11.00 -10.93
N HIS A 235 2.59 10.87 -9.75
CA HIS A 235 3.99 10.45 -9.65
C HIS A 235 4.13 8.93 -9.76
N PHE A 236 3.19 8.17 -9.17
CA PHE A 236 3.19 6.71 -9.24
C PHE A 236 2.97 6.20 -10.66
N ILE A 237 2.01 6.77 -11.40
CA ILE A 237 1.65 6.29 -12.75
C ILE A 237 2.78 6.43 -13.78
N LYS A 238 3.77 7.29 -13.50
CA LYS A 238 4.91 7.57 -14.39
C LYS A 238 6.05 6.55 -14.26
N GLN A 239 6.03 5.71 -13.24
CA GLN A 239 7.06 4.69 -13.06
C GLN A 239 6.91 3.56 -14.10
N ASN A 240 8.02 3.02 -14.58
CA ASN A 240 7.98 1.96 -15.61
C ASN A 240 7.32 0.67 -15.08
N GLU A 241 7.56 0.38 -13.82
CA GLU A 241 7.04 -0.76 -13.06
C GLU A 241 5.52 -0.67 -12.89
N TYR A 242 4.95 0.52 -13.10
CA TYR A 242 3.52 0.75 -13.07
C TYR A 242 2.81 0.27 -14.35
N LYS A 243 3.55 0.05 -15.46
CA LYS A 243 2.98 -0.43 -16.73
C LYS A 243 2.20 -1.74 -16.56
N ILE A 244 2.68 -2.65 -15.72
CA ILE A 244 1.99 -3.91 -15.47
C ILE A 244 0.60 -3.67 -14.88
N ARG A 245 0.44 -2.72 -13.95
CA ARG A 245 -0.88 -2.38 -13.39
C ARG A 245 -1.86 -1.92 -14.46
N ARG A 246 -1.40 -1.03 -15.36
CA ARG A 246 -2.22 -0.52 -16.47
C ARG A 246 -2.62 -1.63 -17.44
N LEU A 247 -1.74 -2.60 -17.72
CA LEU A 247 -2.06 -3.76 -18.56
C LEU A 247 -3.21 -4.61 -18.00
N TYR A 248 -3.33 -4.69 -16.67
CA TYR A 248 -4.43 -5.38 -15.99
C TYR A 248 -5.63 -4.47 -15.67
N GLY A 249 -5.65 -3.23 -16.20
CA GLY A 249 -6.75 -2.29 -16.01
C GLY A 249 -6.73 -1.49 -14.69
N TYR A 250 -5.71 -1.66 -13.85
CA TYR A 250 -5.55 -0.97 -12.58
C TYR A 250 -4.67 0.28 -12.68
N GLY A 251 -4.66 1.07 -11.59
CA GLY A 251 -3.73 2.18 -11.42
C GLY A 251 -4.05 3.40 -12.30
N ARG A 252 -5.31 3.60 -12.65
CA ARG A 252 -5.75 4.78 -13.39
C ARG A 252 -5.86 5.98 -12.45
N LEU A 253 -5.66 7.17 -13.00
CA LEU A 253 -6.06 8.41 -12.31
C LEU A 253 -7.59 8.49 -12.29
N TYR A 254 -8.15 9.26 -11.37
CA TYR A 254 -9.57 9.48 -11.20
C TYR A 254 -10.23 10.06 -12.45
N GLU A 255 -9.54 10.97 -13.16
CA GLU A 255 -9.99 11.51 -14.45
C GLU A 255 -10.14 10.43 -15.51
N GLU A 256 -9.30 9.38 -15.46
CA GLU A 256 -9.36 8.25 -16.38
C GLU A 256 -10.37 7.17 -15.93
N SER A 257 -10.60 7.03 -14.62
CA SER A 257 -11.50 6.03 -14.05
C SER A 257 -11.88 6.34 -12.61
N GLU A 258 -13.19 6.34 -12.33
CA GLU A 258 -13.71 6.47 -10.97
C GLU A 258 -13.25 5.35 -10.02
N ASP A 259 -12.79 4.21 -10.55
CA ASP A 259 -12.27 3.09 -9.74
C ASP A 259 -10.97 3.44 -9.01
N ALA A 260 -10.32 4.56 -9.35
CA ALA A 260 -9.21 5.11 -8.58
C ALA A 260 -9.60 5.41 -7.13
N ILE A 261 -10.89 5.67 -6.85
CA ILE A 261 -11.44 5.87 -5.51
C ILE A 261 -12.67 5.00 -5.32
N ARG A 262 -12.65 4.12 -4.34
CA ARG A 262 -13.78 3.22 -4.05
C ARG A 262 -14.35 3.47 -2.65
N ASN A 263 -15.69 3.39 -2.53
CA ASN A 263 -16.32 3.23 -1.23
C ASN A 263 -16.14 1.78 -0.76
N THR A 264 -15.49 1.60 0.38
CA THR A 264 -15.26 0.27 0.95
C THR A 264 -16.44 -0.20 1.79
N HIS A 265 -16.69 -1.51 1.77
CA HIS A 265 -17.65 -2.14 2.69
C HIS A 265 -17.02 -2.48 4.05
N ALA A 266 -15.68 -2.44 4.15
CA ALA A 266 -14.95 -2.86 5.34
C ALA A 266 -14.84 -1.74 6.40
N HIS A 267 -14.94 -0.48 5.99
CA HIS A 267 -14.94 0.66 6.90
C HIS A 267 -15.73 1.84 6.33
N SER A 268 -15.94 2.85 7.16
CA SER A 268 -16.71 4.08 6.88
C SER A 268 -16.03 5.07 5.94
N GLY A 269 -14.93 4.69 5.29
CA GLY A 269 -14.07 5.58 4.53
C GLY A 269 -14.02 5.29 3.04
N ILE A 270 -13.03 5.87 2.37
CA ILE A 270 -12.72 5.58 0.96
C ILE A 270 -11.41 4.81 0.85
N GLU A 271 -11.27 4.09 -0.24
CA GLU A 271 -10.06 3.40 -0.67
C GLU A 271 -9.51 4.10 -1.91
N TYR A 272 -8.32 4.69 -1.82
CA TYR A 272 -7.59 5.29 -2.93
C TYR A 272 -6.62 4.27 -3.53
N ARG A 273 -6.82 3.92 -4.80
CA ARG A 273 -6.29 2.71 -5.43
C ARG A 273 -5.20 2.96 -6.47
N THR A 274 -4.90 4.22 -6.76
CA THR A 274 -3.84 4.60 -7.70
C THR A 274 -2.46 4.10 -7.23
N PRO A 275 -2.00 4.34 -5.98
CA PRO A 275 -0.62 4.01 -5.63
C PRO A 275 -0.28 2.52 -5.77
N SER A 276 0.96 2.24 -6.19
CA SER A 276 1.50 0.89 -6.26
C SER A 276 2.15 0.45 -4.95
N ALA A 277 2.40 -0.84 -4.84
CA ALA A 277 3.13 -1.41 -3.70
C ALA A 277 4.52 -0.76 -3.49
N PHE A 278 5.06 -0.07 -4.50
CA PHE A 278 6.26 0.78 -4.37
C PHE A 278 6.17 1.78 -3.20
N ILE A 279 4.98 2.13 -2.72
CA ILE A 279 4.80 2.95 -1.51
C ILE A 279 5.58 2.42 -0.30
N ILE A 280 5.87 1.12 -0.24
CA ILE A 280 6.63 0.49 0.85
C ILE A 280 8.11 0.25 0.53
N HIS A 281 8.67 0.81 -0.55
CA HIS A 281 10.07 0.52 -0.90
C HIS A 281 11.08 1.13 0.10
N ASP A 282 10.66 2.13 0.87
CA ASP A 282 11.48 2.81 1.87
C ASP A 282 10.59 3.26 3.05
N PRO A 283 11.01 3.04 4.31
CA PRO A 283 10.20 3.40 5.48
C PRO A 283 9.87 4.90 5.55
N LEU A 284 10.82 5.78 5.21
CA LEU A 284 10.61 7.23 5.28
C LEU A 284 9.70 7.70 4.13
N PHE A 285 9.85 7.15 2.94
CA PHE A 285 8.96 7.40 1.81
C PHE A 285 7.51 7.00 2.12
N PHE A 286 7.32 5.83 2.73
CA PHE A 286 6.01 5.39 3.20
C PHE A 286 5.40 6.43 4.16
N GLU A 287 6.12 6.82 5.21
CA GLU A 287 5.66 7.83 6.16
C GLU A 287 5.32 9.18 5.50
N ILE A 288 6.18 9.66 4.59
CA ILE A 288 5.96 10.93 3.88
C ILE A 288 4.72 10.84 2.99
N THR A 289 4.47 9.71 2.32
CA THR A 289 3.29 9.54 1.47
C THR A 289 2.00 9.70 2.29
N PHE A 290 1.92 9.09 3.48
CA PHE A 290 0.76 9.26 4.35
C PHE A 290 0.69 10.64 5.02
N GLU A 291 1.82 11.32 5.20
CA GLU A 291 1.84 12.74 5.60
C GLU A 291 1.24 13.63 4.51
N ILE A 292 1.59 13.41 3.24
CA ILE A 292 1.02 14.11 2.10
C ILE A 292 -0.51 13.92 2.09
N VAL A 293 -0.98 12.67 2.18
CA VAL A 293 -2.42 12.36 2.22
C VAL A 293 -3.12 13.11 3.35
N ARG A 294 -2.55 13.11 4.55
CA ARG A 294 -3.12 13.87 5.67
C ARG A 294 -3.17 15.37 5.39
N LYS A 295 -2.10 15.93 4.84
CA LYS A 295 -2.01 17.37 4.54
C LYS A 295 -2.95 17.79 3.41
N ILE A 296 -3.25 16.91 2.46
CA ILE A 296 -4.29 17.14 1.45
C ILE A 296 -5.65 17.30 2.12
N ILE A 297 -5.96 16.41 3.08
CA ILE A 297 -7.20 16.51 3.84
C ILE A 297 -7.21 17.83 4.65
N ASP A 298 -6.14 18.13 5.39
CA ASP A 298 -6.03 19.39 6.14
C ASP A 298 -6.19 20.62 5.21
N TYR A 299 -5.66 20.56 3.99
CA TYR A 299 -5.79 21.62 2.99
C TYR A 299 -7.24 21.81 2.53
N ILE A 300 -7.96 20.72 2.23
CA ILE A 300 -9.37 20.77 1.82
C ILE A 300 -10.21 21.47 2.88
N PHE A 301 -10.06 21.07 4.14
CA PHE A 301 -10.84 21.65 5.23
C PHE A 301 -10.37 23.06 5.64
N GLY A 302 -9.12 23.40 5.37
CA GLY A 302 -8.55 24.73 5.63
C GLY A 302 -8.83 25.77 4.54
N ASN A 303 -9.27 25.36 3.35
CA ASN A 303 -9.47 26.24 2.20
C ASN A 303 -10.81 25.97 1.48
N PRO A 304 -11.95 26.06 2.21
CA PRO A 304 -13.27 25.91 1.58
C PRO A 304 -13.50 26.98 0.51
N ASN A 305 -14.39 26.69 -0.46
CA ASN A 305 -14.73 27.58 -1.58
C ASN A 305 -13.55 27.98 -2.48
N THR A 306 -12.43 27.26 -2.40
CA THR A 306 -11.26 27.53 -3.24
C THR A 306 -11.40 26.78 -4.56
N GLU A 307 -11.23 27.50 -5.67
CA GLU A 307 -11.08 26.90 -6.99
C GLU A 307 -9.60 26.72 -7.32
N LEU A 308 -9.27 25.53 -7.82
CA LEU A 308 -7.92 25.15 -8.22
C LEU A 308 -7.92 24.75 -9.69
N SER A 309 -6.86 25.11 -10.40
CA SER A 309 -6.57 24.59 -11.74
C SER A 309 -5.36 23.67 -11.65
N LEU A 310 -5.60 22.36 -11.70
CA LEU A 310 -4.59 21.34 -11.47
C LEU A 310 -4.22 20.65 -12.79
N ASP A 311 -2.93 20.64 -13.12
CA ASP A 311 -2.41 19.81 -14.22
C ASP A 311 -2.11 18.41 -13.69
N ILE A 312 -3.14 17.56 -13.63
CA ILE A 312 -3.09 16.23 -13.00
C ILE A 312 -1.99 15.37 -13.63
N GLU A 313 -1.87 15.41 -14.96
CA GLU A 313 -0.86 14.65 -15.69
C GLU A 313 0.57 15.06 -15.29
N ARG A 314 0.82 16.36 -15.10
CA ARG A 314 2.13 16.85 -14.65
C ARG A 314 2.41 16.48 -13.18
N GLY A 315 1.39 16.52 -12.34
CA GLY A 315 1.52 16.33 -10.90
C GLY A 315 2.15 17.55 -10.21
N ALA A 316 2.12 17.52 -8.88
CA ALA A 316 2.58 18.64 -8.06
C ALA A 316 4.09 18.88 -8.16
N THR A 317 4.47 20.15 -8.20
CA THR A 317 5.85 20.61 -8.08
C THR A 317 6.28 20.73 -6.63
N LEU A 318 7.59 20.73 -6.38
CA LEU A 318 8.15 20.95 -5.04
C LEU A 318 7.59 22.20 -4.35
N ASN A 319 7.41 23.29 -5.10
CA ASN A 319 6.89 24.53 -4.54
C ASN A 319 5.46 24.34 -4.03
N GLU A 320 4.60 23.63 -4.76
CA GLU A 320 3.21 23.37 -4.37
C GLU A 320 3.11 22.50 -3.11
N TYR A 321 3.98 21.51 -2.91
CA TYR A 321 4.03 20.79 -1.63
C TYR A 321 4.36 21.74 -0.46
N VAL A 322 5.29 22.67 -0.66
CA VAL A 322 5.73 23.60 0.39
C VAL A 322 4.69 24.69 0.65
N THR A 323 4.08 25.26 -0.38
CA THR A 323 3.16 26.38 -0.25
C THR A 323 1.73 25.93 0.04
N MET A 324 1.19 24.95 -0.70
CA MET A 324 -0.18 24.48 -0.52
C MET A 324 -0.28 23.55 0.69
N LEU A 325 0.52 22.47 0.71
CA LEU A 325 0.45 21.47 1.79
C LEU A 325 1.24 21.87 3.05
N LYS A 326 1.95 23.01 3.02
CA LYS A 326 2.80 23.49 4.13
C LYS A 326 3.78 22.41 4.60
N MET A 327 4.35 21.66 3.66
CA MET A 327 5.33 20.62 3.95
C MET A 327 6.72 21.21 4.16
N ARG A 328 7.53 20.53 4.98
CA ARG A 328 8.96 20.81 5.02
C ARG A 328 9.58 20.48 3.67
N ARG A 329 10.39 21.40 3.16
CA ARG A 329 10.99 21.28 1.82
C ARG A 329 11.78 19.98 1.68
N GLU A 330 12.57 19.58 2.68
CA GLU A 330 13.40 18.38 2.58
C GLU A 330 12.57 17.10 2.42
N ARG A 331 11.40 17.03 3.05
CA ARG A 331 10.50 15.87 2.96
C ARG A 331 9.79 15.81 1.60
N ALA A 332 9.35 16.96 1.09
CA ALA A 332 8.78 17.04 -0.26
C ALA A 332 9.83 16.69 -1.33
N GLU A 333 11.07 17.19 -1.19
CA GLU A 333 12.18 16.82 -2.05
C GLU A 333 12.48 15.32 -1.98
N TYR A 334 12.46 14.73 -0.78
CA TYR A 334 12.69 13.30 -0.59
C TYR A 334 11.66 12.46 -1.36
N PHE A 335 10.38 12.78 -1.21
CA PHE A 335 9.28 12.12 -1.93
C PHE A 335 9.48 12.19 -3.44
N LEU A 336 9.70 13.39 -3.99
CA LEU A 336 9.87 13.59 -5.43
C LEU A 336 11.14 12.91 -5.99
N LYS A 337 12.24 12.89 -5.21
CA LYS A 337 13.48 12.22 -5.61
C LYS A 337 13.34 10.71 -5.63
N ALA A 338 12.45 10.11 -4.84
CA ALA A 338 12.26 8.66 -4.82
C ALA A 338 11.83 8.10 -6.19
N PHE A 339 10.99 8.82 -6.93
CA PHE A 339 10.53 8.43 -8.26
C PHE A 339 11.60 8.54 -9.36
N LYS A 340 12.74 9.19 -9.09
CA LYS A 340 13.86 9.33 -10.03
C LYS A 340 14.92 8.25 -9.85
N LYS A 341 14.85 7.47 -8.77
CA LYS A 341 15.78 6.39 -8.50
C LYS A 341 15.33 5.11 -9.20
N PRO A 342 16.25 4.20 -9.54
CA PRO A 342 15.87 2.85 -9.93
C PRO A 342 15.00 2.21 -8.85
N VAL A 343 13.93 1.56 -9.28
CA VAL A 343 13.02 0.90 -8.37
C VAL A 343 13.72 -0.34 -7.78
N PRO A 344 13.75 -0.50 -6.44
CA PRO A 344 14.45 -1.62 -5.84
C PRO A 344 13.71 -2.94 -6.11
N THR A 345 14.43 -3.91 -6.66
CA THR A 345 13.96 -5.28 -6.93
C THR A 345 14.26 -6.26 -5.79
N THR A 346 14.89 -5.77 -4.72
CA THR A 346 15.27 -6.58 -3.56
C THR A 346 14.08 -6.89 -2.65
N ASP A 347 14.32 -7.68 -1.61
CA ASP A 347 13.32 -8.06 -0.64
C ASP A 347 12.92 -6.90 0.28
N VAL A 348 11.62 -6.69 0.49
CA VAL A 348 11.12 -5.57 1.31
C VAL A 348 11.61 -5.61 2.75
N ARG A 349 11.93 -6.78 3.30
CA ARG A 349 12.49 -6.90 4.66
C ARG A 349 13.95 -6.47 4.72
N VAL A 350 14.67 -6.50 3.59
CA VAL A 350 16.01 -5.90 3.46
C VAL A 350 15.87 -4.38 3.44
N LEU A 351 14.94 -3.86 2.63
CA LEU A 351 14.69 -2.42 2.50
C LEU A 351 14.30 -1.76 3.83
N TRP A 352 13.57 -2.48 4.68
CA TRP A 352 13.14 -2.01 6.00
C TRP A 352 14.07 -2.38 7.15
N ASP A 353 15.27 -2.91 6.87
CA ASP A 353 16.26 -3.27 7.89
C ASP A 353 15.75 -4.30 8.93
N ILE A 354 14.80 -5.15 8.55
CA ILE A 354 14.09 -6.06 9.47
C ILE A 354 14.90 -7.32 9.78
N ILE A 355 15.65 -7.80 8.79
CA ILE A 355 16.40 -9.06 8.91
C ILE A 355 17.85 -8.82 9.31
N SER A 356 18.39 -9.76 10.10
CA SER A 356 19.78 -9.71 10.57
C SER A 356 20.79 -9.60 9.42
N PRO A 357 21.97 -8.98 9.65
CA PRO A 357 22.99 -8.79 8.61
C PRO A 357 23.35 -10.08 7.86
N ARG A 358 23.52 -11.19 8.59
CA ARG A 358 23.81 -12.51 7.99
C ARG A 358 22.69 -12.99 7.08
N ARG A 359 21.42 -12.82 7.49
CA ARG A 359 20.27 -13.23 6.69
C ARG A 359 20.11 -12.35 5.46
N ARG A 360 20.34 -11.04 5.62
CA ARG A 360 20.37 -10.06 4.53
C ARG A 360 21.37 -10.46 3.45
N GLN A 361 22.64 -10.64 3.84
CA GLN A 361 23.69 -11.06 2.91
C GLN A 361 23.32 -12.35 2.17
N ASN A 362 22.81 -13.36 2.88
CA ASN A 362 22.40 -14.62 2.25
C ASN A 362 21.22 -14.45 1.28
N LEU A 363 20.24 -13.60 1.60
CA LEU A 363 19.07 -13.36 0.77
C LEU A 363 19.44 -12.55 -0.47
N THR A 364 20.14 -11.44 -0.28
CA THR A 364 20.66 -10.59 -1.36
C THR A 364 21.51 -11.41 -2.33
N ARG A 365 22.51 -12.15 -1.82
CA ARG A 365 23.36 -13.01 -2.65
C ARG A 365 22.56 -14.00 -3.49
N ARG A 366 21.51 -14.62 -2.92
CA ARG A 366 20.69 -15.60 -3.64
C ARG A 366 19.75 -14.97 -4.66
N ILE A 367 19.26 -13.75 -4.41
CA ILE A 367 18.47 -12.99 -5.37
C ILE A 367 19.37 -12.59 -6.55
N GLU A 368 20.51 -11.96 -6.28
CA GLU A 368 21.48 -11.56 -7.31
C GLU A 368 21.98 -12.76 -8.14
N LEU A 369 22.21 -13.89 -7.48
CA LEU A 369 22.56 -15.14 -8.15
C LEU A 369 21.41 -15.68 -9.01
N ALA A 370 20.18 -15.61 -8.52
CA ALA A 370 19.00 -16.05 -9.27
C ALA A 370 18.77 -15.19 -10.52
N GLU A 371 19.09 -13.90 -10.47
CA GLU A 371 18.99 -12.96 -11.59
C GLU A 371 19.94 -13.30 -12.74
N LYS A 372 21.00 -14.09 -12.51
CA LYS A 372 21.87 -14.59 -13.59
C LYS A 372 21.17 -15.59 -14.51
N PHE A 373 20.09 -16.20 -14.02
CA PHE A 373 19.35 -17.24 -14.74
C PHE A 373 18.03 -16.71 -15.30
N SER A 374 17.86 -16.81 -16.62
CA SER A 374 16.58 -16.64 -17.30
C SER A 374 15.84 -17.98 -17.25
N ILE A 375 14.71 -18.04 -16.54
CA ILE A 375 13.97 -19.30 -16.38
C ILE A 375 13.04 -19.47 -17.58
N ILE A 376 13.36 -20.44 -18.43
CA ILE A 376 12.59 -20.73 -19.65
C ILE A 376 11.74 -21.96 -19.37
N GLY A 377 10.44 -21.72 -19.23
CA GLY A 377 9.47 -22.76 -18.90
C GLY A 377 9.31 -22.94 -17.39
N LYS A 378 8.97 -24.16 -16.97
CA LYS A 378 8.72 -24.46 -15.57
C LYS A 378 10.03 -24.91 -14.90
N VAL A 379 10.23 -24.58 -13.63
CA VAL A 379 11.25 -25.19 -12.77
C VAL A 379 10.62 -25.41 -11.41
N ARG A 380 10.79 -26.60 -10.83
CA ARG A 380 10.27 -26.87 -9.49
C ARG A 380 11.08 -26.07 -8.48
N PRO A 381 10.42 -25.27 -7.62
CA PRO A 381 11.12 -24.39 -6.70
C PRO A 381 12.16 -25.05 -5.80
N ARG A 382 11.85 -26.25 -5.30
CA ARG A 382 12.77 -27.01 -4.45
C ARG A 382 14.07 -27.36 -5.18
N ASP A 383 14.00 -27.60 -6.48
CA ASP A 383 15.15 -27.96 -7.30
C ASP A 383 15.93 -26.71 -7.67
N PHE A 384 15.25 -25.60 -8.00
CA PHE A 384 15.89 -24.31 -8.20
C PHE A 384 16.70 -23.88 -6.97
N ILE A 385 16.14 -23.99 -5.77
CA ILE A 385 16.85 -23.65 -4.53
C ILE A 385 18.07 -24.56 -4.32
N ARG A 386 17.97 -25.87 -4.60
CA ARG A 386 19.09 -26.80 -4.52
C ARG A 386 20.18 -26.43 -5.52
N PHE A 387 19.80 -26.12 -6.75
CA PHE A 387 20.70 -25.66 -7.81
C PHE A 387 21.43 -24.38 -7.40
N LEU A 388 20.72 -23.34 -6.94
CA LEU A 388 21.34 -22.10 -6.47
C LEU A 388 22.36 -22.34 -5.36
N ARG A 389 22.06 -23.22 -4.39
CA ARG A 389 23.02 -23.59 -3.34
C ARG A 389 24.25 -24.32 -3.87
N ALA A 390 24.13 -25.08 -4.96
CA ALA A 390 25.29 -25.77 -5.53
C ALA A 390 26.24 -24.81 -6.25
N VAL A 391 25.73 -23.68 -6.75
CA VAL A 391 26.50 -22.71 -7.53
C VAL A 391 26.85 -21.44 -6.75
N GLU A 392 26.31 -21.24 -5.53
CA GLU A 392 26.54 -20.00 -4.74
C GLU A 392 27.98 -19.77 -4.30
N GLU A 393 28.84 -20.79 -4.41
CA GLU A 393 30.28 -20.71 -4.11
C GLU A 393 31.14 -20.34 -5.34
N PHE A 394 30.52 -20.20 -6.52
CA PHE A 394 31.26 -19.91 -7.75
C PHE A 394 31.45 -18.39 -7.89
N GLU A 395 32.61 -17.90 -7.45
CA GLU A 395 32.92 -16.47 -7.34
C GLU A 395 32.70 -15.67 -8.62
N PHE A 396 33.03 -16.26 -9.79
CA PHE A 396 32.88 -15.58 -11.08
C PHE A 396 31.42 -15.30 -11.48
N LEU A 397 30.44 -15.97 -10.86
CA LEU A 397 29.02 -15.69 -11.11
C LEU A 397 28.62 -14.27 -10.67
N ALA A 398 29.32 -13.68 -9.70
CA ALA A 398 29.07 -12.31 -9.27
C ALA A 398 29.30 -11.30 -10.42
N ALA A 399 30.28 -11.58 -11.29
CA ALA A 399 30.63 -10.74 -12.43
C ALA A 399 29.79 -11.04 -13.69
N MET A 400 28.97 -12.10 -13.69
CA MET A 400 28.14 -12.43 -14.85
C MET A 400 27.00 -11.43 -15.04
N PRO A 401 26.63 -11.06 -16.28
CA PRO A 401 25.44 -10.27 -16.55
C PRO A 401 24.15 -10.99 -16.10
N GLU A 402 23.12 -10.21 -15.81
CA GLU A 402 21.78 -10.72 -15.54
C GLU A 402 21.21 -11.46 -16.76
N HIS A 403 20.38 -12.48 -16.49
CA HIS A 403 19.70 -13.30 -17.49
C HIS A 403 20.62 -13.88 -18.56
N SER A 404 21.89 -14.11 -18.24
CA SER A 404 22.92 -14.58 -19.17
C SER A 404 22.85 -16.08 -19.43
N ILE A 405 22.31 -16.85 -18.49
CA ILE A 405 22.16 -18.30 -18.58
C ILE A 405 20.69 -18.67 -18.63
N GLU A 406 20.31 -19.52 -19.58
CA GLU A 406 18.96 -20.07 -19.61
C GLU A 406 18.85 -21.30 -18.71
N LEU A 407 17.80 -21.36 -17.90
CA LEU A 407 17.53 -22.47 -17.01
C LEU A 407 16.14 -23.05 -17.27
N GLU A 408 16.10 -24.36 -17.51
CA GLU A 408 14.87 -25.13 -17.73
C GLU A 408 14.91 -26.40 -16.88
N GLN A 409 13.77 -27.05 -16.65
CA GLN A 409 13.72 -28.40 -16.10
C GLN A 409 13.00 -29.37 -17.05
N ASN A 410 13.49 -30.62 -17.14
CA ASN A 410 12.76 -31.69 -17.84
C ASN A 410 11.44 -31.99 -17.12
N PHE A 411 10.30 -31.95 -17.83
CA PHE A 411 8.98 -32.26 -17.26
C PHE A 411 8.47 -33.67 -17.54
N TYR A 412 9.04 -34.30 -18.55
CA TYR A 412 8.66 -35.66 -18.91
C TYR A 412 9.60 -36.63 -18.22
N TRP A 413 9.07 -37.53 -17.40
CA TRP A 413 9.85 -38.53 -16.66
C TRP A 413 10.69 -39.44 -17.58
N ASN A 414 10.29 -39.56 -18.86
CA ASN A 414 10.96 -40.38 -19.86
C ASN A 414 12.09 -39.62 -20.60
N ILE A 415 12.18 -38.29 -20.44
CA ILE A 415 13.23 -37.47 -21.05
C ILE A 415 14.34 -37.27 -20.01
N SER A 416 15.31 -38.20 -20.03
CA SER A 416 16.64 -38.11 -19.45
C SER A 416 16.75 -37.60 -17.99
N ASP A 417 17.18 -38.50 -17.09
CA ASP A 417 17.58 -38.15 -15.71
C ASP A 417 18.95 -37.44 -15.63
N LYS A 418 19.46 -36.94 -16.77
CA LYS A 418 20.73 -36.24 -16.91
C LYS A 418 20.54 -34.72 -16.96
N PHE A 419 21.58 -34.00 -16.57
CA PHE A 419 21.71 -32.59 -16.91
C PHE A 419 21.97 -32.45 -18.41
N GLN A 420 21.39 -31.43 -19.04
CA GLN A 420 21.75 -31.09 -20.42
C GLN A 420 22.42 -29.72 -20.43
N PHE A 421 23.65 -29.68 -20.93
CA PHE A 421 24.39 -28.45 -21.11
C PHE A 421 24.48 -28.15 -22.60
N SER A 422 24.10 -26.93 -22.97
CA SER A 422 24.14 -26.52 -24.37
C SER A 422 24.61 -25.10 -24.52
N ALA A 423 25.53 -24.87 -25.43
CA ALA A 423 26.10 -23.54 -25.68
C ALA A 423 26.69 -23.46 -27.10
N ASN A 424 27.07 -22.25 -27.51
CA ASN A 424 27.78 -21.99 -28.76
C ASN A 424 29.30 -22.30 -28.69
N PHE A 425 29.77 -22.86 -27.56
CA PHE A 425 31.15 -23.32 -27.39
C PHE A 425 31.20 -24.83 -27.19
N MET A 426 32.33 -25.45 -27.55
CA MET A 426 32.56 -26.86 -27.29
C MET A 426 32.72 -27.09 -25.79
N PHE A 427 31.90 -27.97 -25.24
CA PHE A 427 32.02 -28.46 -23.87
C PHE A 427 32.01 -30.00 -23.90
N GLN A 428 33.02 -30.61 -23.29
CA GLN A 428 33.14 -32.06 -23.18
C GLN A 428 33.19 -32.45 -21.70
N THR A 429 32.63 -33.61 -21.40
CA THR A 429 32.60 -34.20 -20.06
C THR A 429 32.54 -35.71 -20.18
N ASP A 430 33.22 -36.40 -19.29
CA ASP A 430 33.17 -37.86 -19.10
C ASP A 430 32.07 -38.26 -18.10
N ASN A 431 31.39 -37.29 -17.51
CA ASN A 431 30.35 -37.51 -16.52
C ASN A 431 29.07 -38.03 -17.17
N ASN A 432 28.72 -39.28 -16.88
CA ASN A 432 27.55 -39.94 -17.46
C ASN A 432 26.20 -39.30 -17.07
N LEU A 433 26.18 -38.44 -16.04
CA LEU A 433 25.03 -37.65 -15.61
C LEU A 433 24.82 -36.38 -16.44
N ILE A 434 25.71 -36.09 -17.39
CA ILE A 434 25.65 -34.89 -18.23
C ILE A 434 25.53 -35.31 -19.68
N TYR A 435 24.67 -34.60 -20.40
CA TYR A 435 24.58 -34.63 -21.85
C TYR A 435 24.94 -33.23 -22.37
N ALA A 436 26.13 -33.11 -22.96
CA ALA A 436 26.59 -31.86 -23.54
C ALA A 436 26.38 -31.87 -25.06
N HIS A 437 25.83 -30.80 -25.61
CA HIS A 437 25.78 -30.61 -27.06
C HIS A 437 26.06 -29.17 -27.44
N GLN A 438 26.75 -28.97 -28.56
CA GLN A 438 26.97 -27.65 -29.12
C GLN A 438 25.71 -27.21 -29.87
N GLN A 439 25.29 -25.96 -29.67
CA GLN A 439 24.21 -25.36 -30.46
C GLN A 439 24.82 -24.52 -31.60
N PRO A 440 24.41 -24.73 -32.86
CA PRO A 440 25.03 -24.08 -34.02
C PRO A 440 24.83 -22.55 -34.15
N GLU A 441 24.11 -21.87 -33.25
CA GLU A 441 23.74 -20.45 -33.41
C GLU A 441 23.81 -19.63 -32.10
N ARG A 442 23.61 -18.31 -32.21
CA ARG A 442 23.69 -17.24 -31.17
C ARG A 442 22.68 -17.39 -30.02
N GLY A 443 22.63 -18.55 -29.38
CA GLY A 443 21.84 -18.83 -28.19
C GLY A 443 22.62 -18.54 -26.91
N LYS A 444 21.93 -18.13 -25.86
CA LYS A 444 22.50 -18.07 -24.51
C LYS A 444 22.88 -19.48 -24.06
N PRO A 445 23.97 -19.65 -23.29
CA PRO A 445 24.27 -20.93 -22.66
C PRO A 445 23.07 -21.38 -21.83
N ARG A 446 22.69 -22.65 -21.98
CA ARG A 446 21.50 -23.22 -21.37
C ARG A 446 21.85 -24.44 -20.53
N ILE A 447 21.21 -24.51 -19.36
CA ILE A 447 21.24 -25.63 -18.45
C ILE A 447 19.82 -26.18 -18.34
N ARG A 448 19.64 -27.44 -18.72
CA ARG A 448 18.40 -28.18 -18.43
C ARG A 448 18.63 -29.11 -17.25
N LEU A 449 17.87 -28.86 -16.17
CA LEU A 449 17.86 -29.69 -14.98
C LEU A 449 17.11 -31.00 -15.24
N PRO A 450 17.54 -32.12 -14.63
CA PRO A 450 16.80 -33.38 -14.72
C PRO A 450 15.41 -33.26 -14.10
N TYR A 451 14.52 -34.21 -14.44
CA TYR A 451 13.17 -34.25 -13.86
C TYR A 451 13.22 -34.31 -12.33
N SER A 452 14.22 -34.99 -11.74
CA SER A 452 14.46 -35.03 -10.29
C SER A 452 15.87 -34.57 -9.93
N LEU A 453 15.96 -33.53 -9.10
CA LEU A 453 17.23 -32.98 -8.65
C LEU A 453 17.42 -33.27 -7.16
N ASP A 454 18.47 -34.00 -6.82
CA ASP A 454 18.91 -34.20 -5.44
C ASP A 454 20.35 -33.69 -5.25
N ASN A 455 20.78 -33.63 -3.99
CA ASN A 455 22.11 -33.12 -3.66
C ASN A 455 23.22 -34.07 -4.15
N ARG A 456 22.98 -35.38 -4.26
CA ARG A 456 24.01 -36.34 -4.71
C ARG A 456 24.36 -36.08 -6.17
N LYS A 457 23.35 -35.91 -7.03
CA LYS A 457 23.52 -35.54 -8.44
C LYS A 457 24.27 -34.22 -8.58
N LEU A 458 23.87 -33.19 -7.83
CA LEU A 458 24.53 -31.88 -7.86
C LEU A 458 26.00 -31.96 -7.43
N GLN A 459 26.32 -32.71 -6.38
CA GLN A 459 27.71 -32.90 -5.97
C GLN A 459 28.52 -33.67 -7.02
N ALA A 460 27.93 -34.71 -7.62
CA ALA A 460 28.58 -35.52 -8.66
C ALA A 460 28.93 -34.70 -9.92
N ILE A 461 28.16 -33.67 -10.25
CA ILE A 461 28.42 -32.80 -11.41
C ILE A 461 29.04 -31.44 -11.06
N LYS A 462 29.35 -31.17 -9.78
CA LYS A 462 29.71 -29.81 -9.32
C LYS A 462 30.91 -29.23 -10.06
N LYS A 463 31.92 -30.07 -10.34
CA LYS A 463 33.13 -29.69 -11.10
C LYS A 463 32.80 -29.34 -12.54
N ASP A 464 32.06 -30.21 -13.24
CA ASP A 464 31.62 -29.97 -14.63
C ASP A 464 30.74 -28.73 -14.75
N LEU A 465 29.81 -28.53 -13.81
CA LEU A 465 28.94 -27.36 -13.76
C LEU A 465 29.75 -26.06 -13.58
N ARG A 466 30.76 -26.07 -12.69
CA ARG A 466 31.68 -24.93 -12.52
C ARG A 466 32.43 -24.64 -13.81
N ASN A 467 32.96 -25.67 -14.47
CA ASN A 467 33.71 -25.53 -15.71
C ASN A 467 32.84 -24.98 -16.85
N PHE A 468 31.61 -25.50 -16.99
CA PHE A 468 30.65 -25.03 -17.99
C PHE A 468 30.33 -23.55 -17.81
N LEU A 469 29.98 -23.14 -16.59
CA LEU A 469 29.65 -21.75 -16.27
C LEU A 469 30.86 -20.82 -16.43
N ALA A 470 32.08 -21.28 -16.11
CA ALA A 470 33.29 -20.50 -16.31
C ALA A 470 33.58 -20.26 -17.81
N GLN A 471 33.42 -21.29 -18.65
CA GLN A 471 33.56 -21.14 -20.10
C GLN A 471 32.51 -20.19 -20.69
N ALA A 472 31.26 -20.30 -20.23
CA ALA A 472 30.19 -19.37 -20.59
C ALA A 472 30.57 -17.92 -20.25
N PHE A 473 31.10 -17.68 -19.04
CA PHE A 473 31.58 -16.38 -18.62
C PHE A 473 32.69 -15.83 -19.54
N ILE A 474 33.73 -16.62 -19.81
CA ILE A 474 34.84 -16.23 -20.70
C ILE A 474 34.32 -15.84 -22.08
N ARG A 475 33.39 -16.61 -22.66
CA ARG A 475 32.83 -16.29 -23.98
C ARG A 475 32.04 -14.99 -23.99
N MET A 476 31.25 -14.72 -22.96
CA MET A 476 30.56 -13.43 -22.86
C MET A 476 31.55 -12.26 -22.77
N CYS A 477 32.64 -12.37 -22.00
CA CYS A 477 33.66 -11.33 -21.94
C CYS A 477 34.30 -11.05 -23.31
N LEU A 478 34.62 -12.10 -24.07
CA LEU A 478 35.20 -11.96 -25.41
C LEU A 478 34.21 -11.32 -26.41
N GLU A 479 32.92 -11.67 -26.34
CA GLU A 479 31.90 -11.05 -27.18
C GLU A 479 31.75 -9.55 -26.91
N VAL A 480 31.86 -9.12 -25.65
CA VAL A 480 31.84 -7.69 -25.28
C VAL A 480 33.09 -6.97 -25.81
N MET A 481 34.28 -7.56 -25.64
CA MET A 481 35.52 -6.97 -26.16
C MET A 481 35.49 -6.81 -27.68
N ASN A 482 35.02 -7.82 -28.42
CA ASN A 482 34.94 -7.76 -29.89
C ASN A 482 33.93 -6.73 -30.40
N LYS A 483 32.87 -6.43 -29.64
CA LYS A 483 31.92 -5.37 -30.00
C LYS A 483 32.55 -3.98 -29.86
N ASN A 484 33.36 -3.77 -28.83
CA ASN A 484 34.00 -2.47 -28.57
C ASN A 484 35.17 -2.15 -29.51
N VAL A 485 35.76 -3.15 -30.17
CA VAL A 485 36.84 -2.94 -31.16
C VAL A 485 36.28 -2.52 -32.53
N ASN A 486 34.99 -2.78 -32.78
CA ASN A 486 34.33 -2.48 -34.06
C ASN A 486 33.42 -1.24 -34.00
N THR A 487 33.50 -0.46 -32.93
CA THR A 487 32.86 0.85 -32.72
C THR A 487 33.93 1.89 -32.52
#